data_AF-A0A182S9Q8-F1
#
_entry.id   AF-A0A182S9Q8-F1
#
_cell.length_a   1.000
_cell.length_b   1.000
_cell.length_c   1.000
_cell.angle_alpha   90.00
_cell.angle_beta   90.00
_cell.angle_gamma   90.00
#
_symmetry.space_group_name_H-M   'P 1'
#
loop_
_entity.id
_entity.type
_entity.pdbx_description
1 polymer ?
#
loop_
_entity_poly.entity_id
_entity_poly.type
_entity_poly.pdbx_seq_one_letter_code
_entity_poly.pdbx_strand_id
1 'polypeptide(L)'
;MVIREWVVTLVTLCVFVTLFPLEVSGYRILGINTSPSRSHVIVQDALMKELARRGHHVTMVSPYKEPEQVPNYRKITVPMDPWASDFTKTIFENTNSRLAMLQLMPQMLRLSTIPVNKTLRSQEFQSLIKEPEGYDLLITGIMSDAVLGVGHM
;
A
#
# COMPACT_ATOMS: atom_id res chain seq x y z
N MET A 1 57.77 -8.82 -8.40
CA MET A 1 57.14 -7.47 -8.31
C MET A 1 55.64 -7.55 -8.58
N VAL A 2 55.25 -8.15 -9.72
CA VAL A 2 53.85 -8.34 -10.16
C VAL A 2 52.92 -8.95 -9.10
N ILE A 3 53.30 -10.06 -8.44
CA ILE A 3 52.45 -10.74 -7.44
C ILE A 3 52.07 -9.83 -6.25
N ARG A 4 52.99 -8.95 -5.82
CA ARG A 4 52.76 -8.04 -4.70
C ARG A 4 51.73 -6.96 -5.07
N GLU A 5 51.75 -6.49 -6.30
CA GLU A 5 50.79 -5.51 -6.81
C GLU A 5 49.38 -6.11 -6.87
N TRP A 6 49.23 -7.33 -7.37
CA TRP A 6 47.94 -8.05 -7.38
C TRP A 6 47.36 -8.23 -5.98
N VAL A 7 48.19 -8.60 -5.00
CA VAL A 7 47.76 -8.76 -3.61
C VAL A 7 47.30 -7.42 -3.02
N VAL A 8 48.05 -6.35 -3.25
CA VAL A 8 47.67 -5.01 -2.78
C VAL A 8 46.36 -4.55 -3.44
N THR A 9 46.20 -4.74 -4.75
CA THR A 9 44.96 -4.40 -5.46
C THR A 9 43.77 -5.20 -4.94
N LEU A 10 43.91 -6.51 -4.73
CA LEU A 10 42.85 -7.36 -4.18
C LEU A 10 42.43 -6.94 -2.76
N VAL A 11 43.41 -6.67 -1.90
CA VAL A 11 43.14 -6.21 -0.52
C VAL A 11 42.42 -4.87 -0.54
N THR A 12 42.85 -3.94 -1.39
CA THR A 12 42.22 -2.61 -1.52
C THR A 12 40.77 -2.73 -2.00
N LEU A 13 40.50 -3.63 -2.94
CA LEU A 13 39.17 -3.86 -3.50
C LEU A 13 38.22 -4.52 -2.48
N CYS A 14 38.71 -5.51 -1.72
CA CYS A 14 37.97 -6.10 -0.61
C CYS A 14 37.64 -5.08 0.48
N VAL A 15 38.60 -4.23 0.86
CA VAL A 15 38.40 -3.16 1.85
C VAL A 15 37.33 -2.19 1.36
N PHE A 16 37.35 -1.77 0.09
CA PHE A 16 36.34 -0.89 -0.50
C PHE A 16 34.93 -1.51 -0.45
N VAL A 17 34.78 -2.80 -0.79
CA VAL A 17 33.48 -3.50 -0.75
C VAL A 17 32.95 -3.64 0.67
N THR A 18 33.82 -3.84 1.67
CA THR A 18 33.41 -3.97 3.07
C THR A 18 33.13 -2.63 3.76
N LEU A 19 33.79 -1.54 3.35
CA LEU A 19 33.63 -0.21 3.95
C LEU A 19 32.47 0.58 3.34
N PHE A 20 32.07 0.25 2.12
CA PHE A 20 30.90 0.81 1.46
C PHE A 20 29.89 -0.32 1.23
N PRO A 21 29.14 -0.75 2.26
CA PRO A 21 27.93 -1.50 1.99
C PRO A 21 27.11 -0.64 1.03
N LEU A 22 26.77 -1.20 -0.14
CA LEU A 22 25.76 -0.61 -1.00
C LEU A 22 24.48 -0.57 -0.16
N GLU A 23 24.22 0.55 0.50
CA GLU A 23 22.91 0.85 1.06
C GLU A 23 21.96 0.97 -0.13
N VAL A 24 21.50 -0.17 -0.63
CA VAL A 24 20.33 -0.24 -1.49
C VAL A 24 19.17 0.07 -0.57
N SER A 25 18.94 1.36 -0.35
CA SER A 25 17.76 1.84 0.35
C SER A 25 16.56 1.45 -0.50
N GLY A 26 15.72 0.56 0.03
CA GLY A 26 14.51 0.18 -0.67
C GLY A 26 13.55 1.37 -0.71
N TYR A 27 12.99 1.63 -1.92
CA TYR A 27 11.97 2.65 -2.15
C TYR A 27 10.92 2.71 -1.04
N ARG A 28 10.45 3.94 -0.77
CA ARG A 28 9.30 4.21 0.08
C ARG A 28 8.03 4.09 -0.75
N ILE A 29 7.28 3.01 -0.53
CA ILE A 29 6.10 2.67 -1.32
C ILE A 29 4.86 2.91 -0.47
N LEU A 30 3.96 3.74 -0.98
CA LEU A 30 2.64 3.97 -0.40
C LEU A 30 1.61 3.17 -1.18
N GLY A 31 0.84 2.33 -0.50
CA GLY A 31 -0.36 1.73 -1.07
C GLY A 31 -1.61 2.21 -0.35
N ILE A 32 -2.65 2.50 -1.12
CA ILE A 32 -3.92 2.98 -0.59
C ILE A 32 -5.03 2.16 -1.23
N ASN A 33 -5.83 1.51 -0.40
CA ASN A 33 -7.01 0.79 -0.84
C ASN A 33 -8.14 0.96 0.17
N THR A 34 -9.20 1.61 -0.26
CA THR A 34 -10.34 1.94 0.60
C THR A 34 -11.53 1.01 0.37
N SER A 35 -11.33 -0.05 -0.43
CA SER A 35 -12.42 -0.94 -0.83
C SER A 35 -13.07 -1.59 0.39
N PRO A 36 -14.41 -1.58 0.45
CA PRO A 36 -15.14 -2.19 1.53
C PRO A 36 -15.24 -3.72 1.40
N SER A 37 -14.74 -4.28 0.31
CA SER A 37 -14.72 -5.72 0.07
C SER A 37 -13.31 -6.27 0.25
N ARG A 38 -13.15 -7.25 1.14
CA ARG A 38 -11.84 -7.82 1.49
C ARG A 38 -11.16 -8.42 0.26
N SER A 39 -11.92 -9.05 -0.63
CA SER A 39 -11.40 -9.65 -1.87
C SER A 39 -10.70 -8.63 -2.79
N HIS A 40 -11.09 -7.35 -2.75
CA HIS A 40 -10.46 -6.29 -3.54
C HIS A 40 -9.19 -5.72 -2.89
N VAL A 41 -8.89 -6.10 -1.63
CA VAL A 41 -7.71 -5.63 -0.89
C VAL A 41 -6.66 -6.73 -0.76
N ILE A 42 -7.05 -8.00 -0.63
CA ILE A 42 -6.13 -9.11 -0.34
C ILE A 42 -4.96 -9.23 -1.33
N VAL A 43 -5.20 -8.98 -2.62
CA VAL A 43 -4.16 -9.08 -3.65
C VAL A 43 -3.12 -7.98 -3.47
N GLN A 44 -3.58 -6.77 -3.21
CA GLN A 44 -2.69 -5.64 -2.93
C GLN A 44 -1.96 -5.83 -1.61
N ASP A 45 -2.62 -6.28 -0.55
CA ASP A 45 -1.96 -6.61 0.73
C ASP A 45 -0.82 -7.62 0.52
N ALA A 46 -1.04 -8.67 -0.26
CA ALA A 46 -0.02 -9.67 -0.57
C ALA A 46 1.19 -9.05 -1.32
N LEU A 47 0.93 -8.24 -2.35
CA LEU A 47 1.96 -7.54 -3.11
C LEU A 47 2.78 -6.60 -2.20
N MET A 48 2.09 -5.79 -1.40
CA MET A 48 2.71 -4.80 -0.52
C MET A 48 3.59 -5.45 0.54
N LYS A 49 3.15 -6.57 1.11
CA LYS A 49 3.96 -7.36 2.05
C LYS A 49 5.20 -7.94 1.38
N GLU A 50 5.08 -8.45 0.16
CA GLU A 50 6.22 -9.00 -0.56
C GLU A 50 7.24 -7.92 -0.93
N LEU A 51 6.80 -6.72 -1.29
CA LEU A 51 7.69 -5.57 -1.50
C LEU A 51 8.46 -5.23 -0.21
N ALA A 52 7.79 -5.26 0.94
CA ALA A 52 8.43 -5.01 2.23
C ALA A 52 9.49 -6.07 2.56
N ARG A 53 9.17 -7.36 2.33
CA ARG A 53 10.12 -8.48 2.51
C ARG A 53 11.35 -8.37 1.60
N ARG A 54 11.22 -7.71 0.46
CA ARG A 54 12.34 -7.46 -0.48
C ARG A 54 13.18 -6.24 -0.11
N GLY A 55 12.89 -5.59 1.03
CA GLY A 55 13.69 -4.49 1.56
C GLY A 55 13.13 -3.10 1.31
N HIS A 56 11.97 -2.97 0.67
CA HIS A 56 11.29 -1.67 0.51
C HIS A 56 10.62 -1.22 1.81
N HIS A 57 10.53 0.10 2.02
CA HIS A 57 9.77 0.69 3.11
C HIS A 57 8.34 0.89 2.66
N VAL A 58 7.43 0.08 3.16
CA VAL A 58 6.08 0.00 2.61
C VAL A 58 5.07 0.47 3.64
N THR A 59 4.28 1.48 3.29
CA THR A 59 3.11 1.90 4.06
C THR A 59 1.84 1.50 3.32
N MET A 60 0.94 0.76 3.97
CA MET A 60 -0.34 0.36 3.39
C MET A 60 -1.50 0.95 4.20
N VAL A 61 -2.34 1.73 3.54
CA VAL A 61 -3.58 2.31 4.09
C VAL A 61 -4.77 1.47 3.61
N SER A 62 -5.50 0.85 4.55
CA SER A 62 -6.70 0.07 4.21
C SER A 62 -7.67 -0.07 5.38
N PRO A 63 -8.92 -0.54 5.18
CA PRO A 63 -9.84 -0.72 6.30
C PRO A 63 -9.61 -1.99 7.12
N TYR A 64 -8.69 -2.85 6.69
CA TYR A 64 -8.44 -4.13 7.33
C TYR A 64 -7.13 -4.11 8.11
N LYS A 65 -7.19 -4.66 9.33
CA LYS A 65 -6.00 -4.88 10.14
C LYS A 65 -5.11 -5.97 9.51
N GLU A 66 -3.81 -5.82 9.66
CA GLU A 66 -2.83 -6.85 9.33
C GLU A 66 -2.40 -7.55 10.63
N PRO A 67 -2.66 -8.85 10.80
CA PRO A 67 -2.21 -9.60 11.98
C PRO A 67 -0.74 -10.01 11.88
N GLU A 68 -0.18 -10.05 10.66
CA GLU A 68 1.19 -10.45 10.41
C GLU A 68 2.18 -9.30 10.70
N GLN A 69 3.26 -9.60 11.41
CA GLN A 69 4.38 -8.67 11.57
C GLN A 69 5.38 -8.88 10.42
N VAL A 70 5.50 -7.89 9.54
CA VAL A 70 6.42 -7.92 8.41
C VAL A 70 7.45 -6.78 8.58
N PRO A 71 8.77 -7.07 8.50
CA PRO A 71 9.79 -6.02 8.52
C PRO A 71 9.54 -4.98 7.43
N ASN A 72 9.84 -3.70 7.71
CA ASN A 72 9.67 -2.58 6.80
C ASN A 72 8.22 -2.37 6.29
N TYR A 73 7.22 -2.98 6.92
CA TYR A 73 5.81 -2.82 6.57
C TYR A 73 5.05 -2.08 7.67
N ARG A 74 4.48 -0.93 7.32
CA ARG A 74 3.61 -0.13 8.18
C ARG A 74 2.18 -0.24 7.70
N LYS A 75 1.29 -0.77 8.56
CA LYS A 75 -0.15 -0.83 8.27
C LYS A 75 -0.89 0.33 8.96
N ILE A 76 -1.55 1.18 8.17
CA ILE A 76 -2.49 2.19 8.67
C ILE A 76 -3.90 1.68 8.41
N THR A 77 -4.66 1.48 9.50
CA THR A 77 -6.03 0.97 9.40
C THR A 77 -7.04 2.09 9.56
N VAL A 78 -7.82 2.38 8.52
CA VAL A 78 -8.96 3.31 8.59
C VAL A 78 -10.25 2.50 8.51
N PRO A 79 -10.91 2.20 9.64
CA PRO A 79 -12.01 1.23 9.66
C PRO A 79 -13.20 1.70 8.81
N MET A 80 -13.86 0.73 8.16
CA MET A 80 -15.13 0.98 7.48
C MET A 80 -16.23 1.37 8.44
N ASP A 81 -17.20 2.11 7.94
CA ASP A 81 -18.47 2.27 8.63
C ASP A 81 -19.34 1.01 8.49
N PRO A 82 -20.19 0.69 9.48
CA PRO A 82 -21.07 -0.49 9.44
C PRO A 82 -21.93 -0.60 8.17
N TRP A 83 -22.40 0.54 7.65
CA TRP A 83 -23.24 0.58 6.44
C TRP A 83 -22.52 -0.03 5.22
N ALA A 84 -21.20 0.10 5.13
CA ALA A 84 -20.43 -0.38 3.99
C ALA A 84 -20.32 -1.92 4.00
N SER A 85 -20.15 -2.52 5.19
CA SER A 85 -20.15 -3.97 5.34
C SER A 85 -21.53 -4.57 5.06
N ASP A 86 -22.60 -3.93 5.53
CA ASP A 86 -23.96 -4.42 5.34
C ASP A 86 -24.35 -4.34 3.87
N PHE A 87 -24.03 -3.23 3.21
CA PHE A 87 -24.30 -3.08 1.79
C PHE A 87 -23.48 -4.06 0.92
N THR A 88 -22.24 -4.37 1.31
CA THR A 88 -21.44 -5.41 0.62
C THR A 88 -22.12 -6.78 0.69
N LYS A 89 -22.76 -7.13 1.82
CA LYS A 89 -23.58 -8.35 1.94
C LYS A 89 -24.80 -8.29 1.04
N THR A 90 -25.54 -7.17 1.04
CA THR A 90 -26.72 -6.97 0.17
C THR A 90 -26.36 -7.16 -1.30
N ILE A 91 -25.23 -6.63 -1.76
CA ILE A 91 -24.75 -6.83 -3.13
C ILE A 91 -24.53 -8.32 -3.42
N PHE A 92 -23.83 -9.02 -2.54
CA PHE A 92 -23.51 -10.43 -2.71
C PHE A 92 -24.76 -11.31 -2.83
N GLU A 93 -25.76 -11.06 -1.99
CA GLU A 93 -27.05 -11.75 -1.97
C GLU A 93 -27.89 -11.50 -3.23
N ASN A 94 -27.71 -10.34 -3.89
CA ASN A 94 -28.51 -9.91 -5.03
C ASN A 94 -27.81 -10.07 -6.41
N THR A 95 -26.63 -10.71 -6.44
CA THR A 95 -25.81 -10.89 -7.66
C THR A 95 -26.53 -11.55 -8.83
N ASN A 96 -27.52 -12.40 -8.56
CA ASN A 96 -28.27 -13.14 -9.59
C ASN A 96 -29.40 -12.33 -10.25
N SER A 97 -29.70 -11.12 -9.76
CA SER A 97 -30.79 -10.29 -10.29
C SER A 97 -30.24 -9.03 -10.95
N ARG A 98 -30.32 -8.96 -12.28
CA ARG A 98 -29.92 -7.76 -13.05
C ARG A 98 -30.71 -6.53 -12.63
N LEU A 99 -32.01 -6.68 -12.34
CA LEU A 99 -32.86 -5.58 -11.89
C LEU A 99 -32.46 -5.08 -10.51
N ALA A 100 -32.20 -5.99 -9.55
CA ALA A 100 -31.72 -5.61 -8.23
C ALA A 100 -30.37 -4.91 -8.33
N MET A 101 -29.44 -5.44 -9.15
CA MET A 101 -28.16 -4.79 -9.39
C MET A 101 -28.29 -3.38 -9.96
N LEU A 102 -29.23 -3.14 -10.89
CA LEU A 102 -29.53 -1.80 -11.40
C LEU A 102 -30.07 -0.87 -10.30
N GLN A 103 -30.93 -1.37 -9.41
CA GLN A 103 -31.46 -0.60 -8.29
C GLN A 103 -30.40 -0.26 -7.23
N LEU A 104 -29.39 -1.10 -7.06
CA LEU A 104 -28.29 -0.90 -6.11
C LEU A 104 -27.19 0.04 -6.65
N MET A 105 -27.21 0.39 -7.95
CA MET A 105 -26.18 1.25 -8.59
C MET A 105 -25.89 2.56 -7.84
N PRO A 106 -26.89 3.34 -7.38
CA PRO A 106 -26.62 4.57 -6.64
C PRO A 106 -25.82 4.32 -5.35
N GLN A 107 -26.08 3.21 -4.66
CA GLN A 107 -25.37 2.84 -3.44
C GLN A 107 -23.98 2.28 -3.75
N MET A 108 -23.80 1.58 -4.88
CA MET A 108 -22.47 1.18 -5.37
C MET A 108 -21.57 2.38 -5.65
N LEU A 109 -22.12 3.45 -6.26
CA LEU A 109 -21.39 4.70 -6.43
C LEU A 109 -20.99 5.33 -5.09
N ARG A 110 -21.85 5.23 -4.07
CA ARG A 110 -21.50 5.68 -2.70
C ARG A 110 -20.38 4.83 -2.07
N LEU A 111 -20.33 3.52 -2.29
CA LEU A 111 -19.20 2.68 -1.85
C LEU A 111 -17.87 3.10 -2.48
N SER A 112 -17.88 3.65 -3.70
CA SER A 112 -16.65 4.10 -4.34
C SER A 112 -16.14 5.45 -3.82
N THR A 113 -16.99 6.26 -3.19
CA THR A 113 -16.67 7.66 -2.85
C THR A 113 -16.54 7.90 -1.34
N ILE A 114 -17.44 7.34 -0.54
CA ILE A 114 -17.47 7.60 0.92
C ILE A 114 -16.24 7.03 1.63
N PRO A 115 -15.83 5.76 1.42
CA PRO A 115 -14.63 5.20 2.07
C PRO A 115 -13.36 5.95 1.67
N VAL A 116 -13.24 6.34 0.39
CA VAL A 116 -12.12 7.17 -0.08
C VAL A 116 -12.09 8.49 0.66
N ASN A 117 -13.20 9.23 0.66
CA ASN A 117 -13.28 10.53 1.29
C ASN A 117 -13.03 10.47 2.81
N LYS A 118 -13.56 9.43 3.48
CA LYS A 118 -13.28 9.17 4.90
C LYS A 118 -11.80 8.94 5.14
N THR A 119 -11.17 8.10 4.31
CA THR A 119 -9.74 7.78 4.43
C THR A 119 -8.87 9.01 4.21
N LEU A 120 -9.11 9.76 3.13
CA LEU A 120 -8.31 10.95 2.80
C LEU A 120 -8.44 12.06 3.87
N ARG A 121 -9.56 12.11 4.60
CA ARG A 121 -9.79 13.08 5.69
C ARG A 121 -9.43 12.56 7.08
N SER A 122 -9.01 11.31 7.19
CA SER A 122 -8.68 10.71 8.49
C SER A 122 -7.42 11.37 9.06
N GLN A 123 -7.32 11.44 10.39
CA GLN A 123 -6.14 12.02 11.03
C GLN A 123 -4.88 11.23 10.68
N GLU A 124 -4.98 9.90 10.61
CA GLU A 124 -3.89 9.00 10.26
C GLU A 124 -3.36 9.29 8.85
N PHE A 125 -4.26 9.48 7.89
CA PHE A 125 -3.88 9.82 6.52
C PHE A 125 -3.32 11.24 6.41
N GLN A 126 -3.91 12.20 7.11
CA GLN A 126 -3.43 13.58 7.13
C GLN A 126 -2.04 13.70 7.79
N SER A 127 -1.74 12.87 8.78
CA SER A 127 -0.39 12.76 9.36
C SER A 127 0.58 12.12 8.37
N LEU A 128 0.16 11.06 7.69
CA LEU A 128 0.96 10.34 6.69
C LEU A 128 1.45 11.25 5.56
N ILE A 129 0.57 12.05 4.96
CA ILE A 129 0.94 12.92 3.82
C ILE A 129 1.80 14.12 4.21
N LYS A 130 1.93 14.40 5.51
CA LYS A 130 2.78 15.48 6.03
C LYS A 130 4.16 14.98 6.44
N GLU A 131 4.44 13.68 6.27
CA GLU A 131 5.75 13.11 6.57
C GLU A 131 6.80 13.69 5.62
N PRO A 132 7.90 14.27 6.14
CA PRO A 132 8.88 14.99 5.32
C PRO A 132 9.66 14.08 4.36
N GLU A 133 9.68 12.78 4.64
CA GLU A 133 10.42 11.79 3.86
C GLU A 133 9.72 11.42 2.54
N GLY A 134 8.43 11.70 2.40
CA GLY A 134 7.66 11.41 1.18
C GLY A 134 7.60 9.92 0.80
N TYR A 135 7.17 9.67 -0.43
CA TYR A 135 7.05 8.33 -1.03
C TYR A 135 7.49 8.38 -2.50
N ASP A 136 8.19 7.34 -2.96
CA ASP A 136 8.72 7.24 -4.32
C ASP A 136 7.71 6.60 -5.30
N LEU A 137 6.78 5.79 -4.77
CA LEU A 137 5.79 5.05 -5.56
C LEU A 137 4.45 5.00 -4.83
N LEU A 138 3.38 5.31 -5.56
CA LEU A 138 1.99 5.12 -5.14
C LEU A 138 1.37 3.93 -5.88
N ILE A 139 0.84 2.96 -5.12
CA ILE A 139 0.06 1.82 -5.63
C ILE A 139 -1.40 1.98 -5.16
N THR A 140 -2.32 2.18 -6.09
CA THR A 140 -3.74 2.38 -5.75
C THR A 140 -4.54 1.08 -5.86
N GLY A 141 -5.54 0.95 -5.00
CA GLY A 141 -6.54 -0.10 -5.09
C GLY A 141 -7.54 0.11 -6.23
N ILE A 142 -8.29 -0.93 -6.54
CA ILE A 142 -9.37 -0.89 -7.54
C ILE A 142 -10.42 0.17 -7.14
N MET A 143 -10.93 0.91 -8.13
CA MET A 143 -11.96 1.95 -7.96
C MET A 143 -11.58 3.07 -6.98
N SER A 144 -10.31 3.48 -7.00
CA SER A 144 -9.79 4.53 -6.10
C SER A 144 -9.15 5.70 -6.88
N ASP A 145 -9.75 6.12 -8.00
CA ASP A 145 -9.16 7.14 -8.88
C ASP A 145 -8.93 8.49 -8.17
N ALA A 146 -9.79 8.85 -7.22
CA ALA A 146 -9.62 10.05 -6.41
C ALA A 146 -8.31 10.05 -5.59
N VAL A 147 -7.73 8.87 -5.34
CA VAL A 147 -6.44 8.72 -4.65
C VAL A 147 -5.27 9.10 -5.55
N LEU A 148 -5.43 9.11 -6.88
CA LEU A 148 -4.36 9.55 -7.78
C LEU A 148 -3.94 11.00 -7.54
N GLY A 149 -4.84 11.84 -7.02
CA GLY A 149 -4.50 13.21 -6.60
C GLY A 149 -3.43 13.27 -5.51
N VAL A 150 -3.22 12.19 -4.75
CA VAL A 150 -2.16 12.07 -3.75
C VAL A 150 -0.77 12.07 -4.39
N GLY A 151 -0.64 11.60 -5.63
CA GLY A 151 0.63 11.61 -6.34
C GLY A 151 1.13 13.00 -6.76
N HIS A 152 0.31 14.05 -6.58
CA HIS A 152 0.65 15.43 -6.91
C HIS A 152 0.89 16.32 -5.67
N MET A 153 0.88 15.74 -4.46
CA MET A 153 1.09 16.46 -3.20
C MET A 153 2.56 16.48 -2.77
#